data_AF-A0A947MKN4-F1
#
_entry.id   AF-A0A947MKN4-F1
#
_cell.length_a   1.000
_cell.length_b   1.000
_cell.length_c   1.000
_cell.angle_alpha   90.00
_cell.angle_beta   90.00
_cell.angle_gamma   90.00
#
_symmetry.space_group_name_H-M   'P 1'
#
loop_
_entity.id
_entity.type
_entity.pdbx_description
1 polymer ?
#
loop_
_entity_poly.entity_id
_entity_poly.type
_entity_poly.pdbx_seq_one_letter_code
_entity_poly.pdbx_strand_id
1 'polypeptide(L)'
;MKSGFSKAEQENIYRAKAILKQLWKDSGLNQASVIEALAARGLETNQSSLATWLSSKEGNYYRPKQEFVKPLLEIFCPPEQIETTFDEVITLLGYLEGPWTPEMVKNRVAHQLNTHLETTLKHNQSHLRSHLEALDGLLDEIEPLILDYDKGYPTIFIEKDNRPLLWQLLGKDKDLHKAYQVEEGYEVPFSQIRSQETITQIINNLNEGIRLLQAYVDRHITEEEEGFLLFDFYRIEDFVTYAWEIADRLLNNNALCKAVPVLKRTLLRTMTVAWGVHYILENQTRDLSEIQFQNVLKLKGSEAQADVHCSVAVYTGMLARQYLRSVSPDRARQGLKLFDKAETQLRSYHSKVLTSQDHYFYKKELANLYYDVANYLLNHQHHLPEAQKRFQTAMAAANAHYAEVLDTPNVFVQGLSFLRALHIQIFYMISSAWVESKPKNAIKLINLLNDGQMLDEQFWKIQIAKAIAFAVLSLKTDKAEEKAQFKAMAQEALDRSRLVEGFGEKTQREIQAEYALHQLFATD
;
A
#
# COMPACT_ATOMS: atom_id res chain seq x y z
N MET A 1 -27.08 36.86 -34.62
CA MET A 1 -27.02 36.54 -33.18
C MET A 1 -26.92 35.03 -33.04
N LYS A 2 -25.81 34.47 -32.53
CA LYS A 2 -25.71 33.01 -32.30
C LYS A 2 -26.78 32.61 -31.28
N SER A 3 -27.64 31.67 -31.66
CA SER A 3 -28.76 31.17 -30.86
C SER A 3 -28.24 30.22 -29.77
N GLY A 4 -28.07 30.75 -28.56
CA GLY A 4 -27.71 29.99 -27.35
C GLY A 4 -26.26 29.50 -27.31
N PHE A 5 -25.64 29.56 -26.13
CA PHE A 5 -24.40 28.85 -25.87
C PHE A 5 -24.69 27.35 -25.70
N SER A 6 -23.87 26.48 -26.28
CA SER A 6 -23.87 25.04 -25.99
C SER A 6 -23.61 24.77 -24.50
N LYS A 7 -23.95 23.58 -23.99
CA LYS A 7 -23.67 23.21 -22.59
C LYS A 7 -22.19 23.36 -22.22
N ALA A 8 -21.29 22.98 -23.14
CA ALA A 8 -19.85 23.12 -22.94
C ALA A 8 -19.42 24.59 -22.87
N GLU A 9 -19.97 25.46 -23.74
CA GLU A 9 -19.70 26.91 -23.69
C GLU A 9 -20.27 27.55 -22.41
N GLN A 10 -21.45 27.11 -21.97
CA GLN A 10 -22.05 27.56 -20.71
C GLN A 10 -21.18 27.20 -19.50
N GLU A 11 -20.66 25.97 -19.46
CA GLU A 11 -19.73 25.53 -18.42
C GLU A 11 -18.40 26.29 -18.46
N ASN A 12 -17.84 26.52 -19.65
CA ASN A 12 -16.59 27.27 -19.79
C ASN A 12 -16.75 28.73 -19.35
N ILE A 13 -17.86 29.39 -19.72
CA ILE A 13 -18.17 30.75 -19.27
C ILE A 13 -18.33 30.78 -17.74
N TYR A 14 -19.02 29.80 -17.15
CA TYR A 14 -19.17 29.70 -15.70
C TYR A 14 -17.81 29.60 -14.98
N ARG A 15 -16.91 28.76 -15.51
CA ARG A 15 -15.54 28.59 -14.97
C ARG A 15 -14.70 29.86 -15.09
N ALA A 16 -14.71 30.52 -16.25
CA ALA A 16 -13.97 31.77 -16.44
C ALA A 16 -14.41 32.86 -15.44
N LYS A 17 -15.72 32.96 -15.19
CA LYS A 17 -16.28 33.90 -14.21
C LYS A 17 -15.96 33.51 -12.78
N ALA A 18 -15.83 32.21 -12.47
CA ALA A 18 -15.39 31.74 -11.16
C ALA A 18 -13.92 32.12 -10.89
N ILE A 19 -13.03 31.94 -11.88
CA ILE A 19 -11.63 32.35 -11.80
C ILE A 19 -11.54 33.87 -11.55
N LEU A 20 -12.19 34.68 -12.38
CA LEU A 20 -12.20 36.14 -12.23
C LEU A 20 -12.76 36.59 -10.87
N LYS A 21 -13.81 35.93 -10.37
CA LYS A 21 -14.40 36.23 -9.06
C LYS A 21 -13.46 35.86 -7.90
N GLN A 22 -12.75 34.74 -8.01
CA GLN A 22 -11.81 34.31 -6.99
C GLN A 22 -10.61 35.26 -6.91
N LEU A 23 -10.02 35.59 -8.06
CA LEU A 23 -8.93 36.58 -8.15
C LEU A 23 -9.35 37.95 -7.61
N TRP A 24 -10.58 38.38 -7.89
CA TRP A 24 -11.13 39.60 -7.32
C TRP A 24 -11.22 39.53 -5.79
N LYS A 25 -11.71 38.43 -5.22
CA LYS A 25 -11.75 38.24 -3.75
C LYS A 25 -10.35 38.30 -3.14
N ASP A 26 -9.40 37.62 -3.76
CA ASP A 26 -8.03 37.50 -3.25
C ASP A 26 -7.29 38.84 -3.33
N SER A 27 -7.64 39.71 -4.29
CA SER A 27 -7.12 41.09 -4.36
C SER A 27 -7.59 42.01 -3.22
N GLY A 28 -8.67 41.64 -2.51
CA GLY A 28 -9.26 42.44 -1.43
C GLY A 28 -9.91 43.77 -1.88
N LEU A 29 -9.99 44.03 -3.19
CA LEU A 29 -10.52 45.28 -3.72
C LEU A 29 -12.05 45.33 -3.66
N ASN A 30 -12.61 46.48 -3.27
CA ASN A 30 -14.05 46.70 -3.37
C ASN A 30 -14.47 47.05 -4.81
N GLN A 31 -15.76 46.93 -5.10
CA GLN A 31 -16.29 47.10 -6.46
C GLN A 31 -16.05 48.51 -7.03
N ALA A 32 -16.10 49.55 -6.20
CA ALA A 32 -15.88 50.93 -6.64
C ALA A 32 -14.43 51.14 -7.10
N SER A 33 -13.45 50.62 -6.34
CA SER A 33 -12.03 50.71 -6.66
C SER A 33 -11.68 49.98 -7.97
N VAL A 34 -12.34 48.86 -8.28
CA VAL A 34 -12.15 48.17 -9.56
C VAL A 34 -12.67 49.00 -10.73
N ILE A 35 -13.82 49.65 -10.58
CA ILE A 35 -14.40 50.52 -11.62
C ILE A 35 -13.50 51.73 -11.87
N GLU A 36 -13.00 52.37 -10.82
CA GLU A 36 -12.06 53.49 -10.92
C GLU A 36 -10.75 53.07 -11.60
N ALA A 37 -10.22 51.89 -11.26
CA ALA A 37 -9.00 51.35 -11.87
C ALA A 37 -9.17 50.99 -13.36
N LEU A 38 -10.37 50.57 -13.77
CA LEU A 38 -10.72 50.35 -15.18
C LEU A 38 -10.90 51.68 -15.94
N ALA A 39 -11.57 52.65 -15.31
CA ALA A 39 -11.75 53.99 -15.88
C ALA A 39 -10.41 54.71 -16.10
N ALA A 40 -9.45 54.56 -15.17
CA ALA A 40 -8.09 55.08 -15.32
C ALA A 40 -7.33 54.47 -16.50
N ARG A 41 -7.74 53.29 -16.98
CA ARG A 41 -7.22 52.61 -18.18
C ARG A 41 -8.05 52.92 -19.44
N GLY A 42 -8.97 53.88 -19.38
CA GLY A 42 -9.84 54.27 -20.51
C GLY A 42 -11.01 53.32 -20.78
N LEU A 43 -11.33 52.41 -19.84
CA LEU A 43 -12.39 51.43 -19.99
C LEU A 43 -13.55 51.71 -19.03
N GLU A 44 -14.55 52.45 -19.52
CA GLU A 44 -15.73 52.79 -18.73
C GLU A 44 -16.67 51.57 -18.57
N THR A 45 -17.05 51.27 -17.32
CA THR A 45 -18.06 50.26 -16.99
C THR A 45 -18.89 50.72 -15.80
N ASN A 46 -20.07 50.14 -15.61
CA ASN A 46 -20.95 50.45 -14.48
C ASN A 46 -20.98 49.29 -13.47
N GLN A 47 -21.45 49.57 -12.26
CA GLN A 47 -21.56 48.57 -11.19
C GLN A 47 -22.39 47.35 -11.61
N SER A 48 -23.48 47.55 -12.36
CA SER A 48 -24.34 46.44 -12.80
C SER A 48 -23.63 45.47 -13.76
N SER A 49 -22.84 45.99 -14.70
CA SER A 49 -22.09 45.21 -15.68
C SER A 49 -20.96 44.44 -15.00
N LEU A 50 -20.18 45.10 -14.14
CA LEU A 50 -19.12 44.45 -13.38
C LEU A 50 -19.67 43.35 -12.45
N ALA A 51 -20.76 43.63 -11.72
CA ALA A 51 -21.42 42.62 -10.88
C ALA A 51 -21.95 41.44 -11.70
N THR A 52 -22.45 41.70 -12.91
CA THR A 52 -22.94 40.64 -13.81
C THR A 52 -21.79 39.78 -14.33
N TRP A 53 -20.63 40.36 -14.65
CA TRP A 53 -19.44 39.64 -15.10
C TRP A 53 -18.79 38.80 -13.99
N LEU A 54 -18.80 39.28 -12.75
CA LEU A 54 -18.20 38.59 -11.59
C LEU A 54 -19.21 37.72 -10.83
N SER A 55 -20.43 37.56 -11.34
CA SER A 55 -21.47 36.72 -10.75
C SER A 55 -21.43 35.29 -11.29
N SER A 56 -21.35 34.34 -10.36
CA SER A 56 -21.45 32.88 -10.59
C SER A 56 -22.88 32.36 -10.43
N LYS A 57 -23.91 33.20 -10.59
CA LYS A 57 -25.30 32.72 -10.51
C LYS A 57 -25.62 31.84 -11.73
N GLU A 58 -26.20 30.67 -11.49
CA GLU A 58 -26.63 29.75 -12.55
C GLU A 58 -27.55 30.46 -13.56
N GLY A 59 -27.33 30.23 -14.86
CA GLY A 59 -28.05 30.92 -15.95
C GLY A 59 -27.48 32.27 -16.38
N ASN A 60 -26.46 32.83 -15.70
CA ASN A 60 -25.83 34.09 -16.10
C ASN A 60 -24.60 33.89 -17.00
N TYR A 61 -24.82 33.86 -18.31
CA TYR A 61 -23.77 33.68 -19.33
C TYR A 61 -23.26 34.98 -19.95
N TYR A 62 -23.53 36.14 -19.34
CA TYR A 62 -22.95 37.41 -19.80
C TYR A 62 -21.44 37.43 -19.54
N ARG A 63 -20.69 37.55 -20.63
CA ARG A 63 -19.21 37.59 -20.64
C ARG A 63 -18.72 39.03 -20.46
N PRO A 64 -17.61 39.27 -19.72
CA PRO A 64 -16.90 40.53 -19.84
C PRO A 64 -16.44 40.71 -21.28
N LYS A 65 -16.58 41.91 -21.85
CA LYS A 65 -16.08 42.19 -23.19
C LYS A 65 -14.57 41.88 -23.23
N GLN A 66 -14.08 41.38 -24.37
CA GLN A 66 -12.70 40.92 -24.53
C GLN A 66 -11.66 41.96 -24.07
N GLU A 67 -11.89 43.24 -24.39
CA GLU A 67 -11.05 44.37 -24.01
C GLU A 67 -10.91 44.59 -22.48
N PHE A 68 -11.84 44.07 -21.67
CA PHE A 68 -11.81 44.18 -20.21
C PHE A 68 -11.07 43.02 -19.53
N VAL A 69 -10.82 41.90 -20.21
CA VAL A 69 -10.29 40.68 -19.55
C VAL A 69 -8.86 40.88 -19.05
N LYS A 70 -7.94 41.38 -19.89
CA LYS A 70 -6.55 41.62 -19.50
C LYS A 70 -6.42 42.70 -18.41
N PRO A 71 -7.10 43.86 -18.54
CA PRO A 71 -7.08 44.88 -17.49
C PRO A 71 -7.65 44.41 -16.15
N LEU A 72 -8.67 43.55 -16.14
CA LEU A 72 -9.18 42.95 -14.91
C LEU A 72 -8.11 42.07 -14.24
N LEU A 73 -7.39 41.25 -15.00
CA LEU A 73 -6.33 40.40 -14.47
C LEU A 73 -5.13 41.22 -13.97
N GLU A 74 -4.76 42.30 -14.66
CA GLU A 74 -3.74 43.25 -14.18
C GLU A 74 -4.12 43.95 -12.86
N ILE A 75 -5.42 44.08 -12.58
CA ILE A 75 -5.92 44.65 -11.33
C ILE A 75 -5.94 43.58 -10.22
N PHE A 76 -6.22 42.32 -10.55
CA PHE A 76 -6.40 41.25 -9.56
C PHE A 76 -5.16 40.43 -9.25
N CYS A 77 -4.20 40.34 -10.18
CA CYS A 77 -3.10 39.38 -10.14
C CYS A 77 -1.71 40.05 -10.07
N PRO A 78 -0.71 39.39 -9.46
CA PRO A 78 0.70 39.74 -9.62
C PRO A 78 1.17 39.62 -11.08
N PRO A 79 2.13 40.44 -11.54
CA PRO A 79 2.57 40.49 -12.95
C PRO A 79 2.95 39.14 -13.57
N GLU A 80 3.54 38.25 -12.77
CA GLU A 80 4.04 36.93 -13.17
C GLU A 80 2.92 35.95 -13.58
N GLN A 81 1.68 36.20 -13.16
CA GLN A 81 0.52 35.31 -13.39
C GLN A 81 -0.44 35.82 -14.46
N ILE A 82 -0.21 37.04 -14.98
CA ILE A 82 -1.18 37.72 -15.84
C ILE A 82 -1.33 37.01 -17.18
N GLU A 83 -0.22 36.71 -17.87
CA GLU A 83 -0.29 36.12 -19.22
C GLU A 83 -0.83 34.68 -19.19
N THR A 84 -0.42 33.87 -18.21
CA THR A 84 -0.90 32.48 -18.07
C THR A 84 -2.39 32.43 -17.74
N THR A 85 -2.87 33.32 -16.87
CA THR A 85 -4.29 33.41 -16.50
C THR A 85 -5.12 34.04 -17.61
N PHE A 86 -4.55 35.00 -18.35
CA PHE A 86 -5.21 35.65 -19.48
C PHE A 86 -5.54 34.66 -20.58
N ASP A 87 -4.57 33.82 -20.97
CA ASP A 87 -4.76 32.79 -21.99
C ASP A 87 -5.86 31.77 -21.58
N GLU A 88 -5.91 31.37 -20.31
CA GLU A 88 -6.94 30.47 -19.81
C GLU A 88 -8.34 31.14 -19.82
N VAL A 89 -8.45 32.35 -19.28
CA VAL A 89 -9.74 33.07 -19.16
C VAL A 89 -10.28 33.46 -20.53
N ILE A 90 -9.44 33.96 -21.45
CA ILE A 90 -9.89 34.40 -22.78
C ILE A 90 -10.36 33.22 -23.65
N THR A 91 -9.76 32.04 -23.47
CA THR A 91 -10.18 30.79 -24.12
C THR A 91 -11.46 30.23 -23.53
N LEU A 92 -11.60 30.21 -22.20
CA LEU A 92 -12.85 29.76 -21.56
C LEU A 92 -14.03 30.69 -21.89
N LEU A 93 -13.79 31.98 -22.08
CA LEU A 93 -14.81 32.93 -22.56
C LEU A 93 -15.12 32.79 -24.06
N GLY A 94 -14.36 31.97 -24.80
CA GLY A 94 -14.59 31.71 -26.23
C GLY A 94 -14.27 32.90 -27.12
N TYR A 95 -13.25 33.70 -26.76
CA TYR A 95 -12.74 34.79 -27.60
C TYR A 95 -11.59 34.37 -28.52
N LEU A 96 -10.95 33.23 -28.24
CA LEU A 96 -10.00 32.58 -29.14
C LEU A 96 -10.72 31.49 -29.94
N GLU A 97 -10.86 31.69 -31.25
CA GLU A 97 -11.26 30.63 -32.19
C GLU A 97 -9.98 29.92 -32.68
N GLY A 98 -9.58 28.83 -31.99
CA GLY A 98 -8.41 28.03 -32.36
C GLY A 98 -8.22 26.79 -31.47
N PRO A 99 -7.46 25.76 -31.93
CA PRO A 99 -7.17 24.57 -31.14
C PRO A 99 -6.35 24.94 -29.89
N TRP A 100 -6.64 24.24 -28.78
CA TRP A 100 -5.97 24.43 -27.50
C TRP A 100 -4.47 24.11 -27.65
N THR A 101 -3.59 25.01 -27.19
CA THR A 101 -2.16 24.70 -27.18
C THR A 101 -1.83 23.74 -26.04
N PRO A 102 -0.78 22.91 -26.15
CA PRO A 102 -0.34 21.98 -25.10
C PRO A 102 -0.09 22.67 -23.75
N GLU A 103 0.51 23.87 -23.74
CA GLU A 103 0.69 24.69 -22.53
C GLU A 103 -0.65 25.06 -21.85
N MET A 104 -1.69 25.39 -22.63
CA MET A 104 -3.00 25.72 -22.08
C MET A 104 -3.70 24.50 -21.49
N VAL A 105 -3.49 23.32 -22.08
CA VAL A 105 -3.97 22.05 -21.51
C VAL A 105 -3.20 21.71 -20.24
N LYS A 106 -1.88 21.89 -20.22
CA LYS A 106 -1.01 21.67 -19.06
C LYS A 106 -1.37 22.57 -17.89
N ASN A 107 -1.59 23.86 -18.12
CA ASN A 107 -1.99 24.82 -17.08
C ASN A 107 -3.39 24.51 -16.52
N ARG A 108 -4.34 24.17 -17.41
CA ARG A 108 -5.69 23.75 -17.01
C ARG A 108 -5.68 22.49 -16.16
N VAL A 109 -4.86 21.50 -16.55
CA VAL A 109 -4.70 20.25 -15.80
C VAL A 109 -4.04 20.52 -14.44
N ALA A 110 -2.98 21.35 -14.40
CA ALA A 110 -2.29 21.71 -13.16
C ALA A 110 -3.18 22.42 -12.15
N HIS A 111 -4.04 23.36 -12.56
CA HIS A 111 -4.90 24.11 -11.63
C HIS A 111 -6.10 23.29 -11.13
N GLN A 112 -6.69 22.46 -11.99
CA GLN A 112 -7.76 21.53 -11.61
C GLN A 112 -7.25 20.43 -10.66
N LEU A 113 -6.03 19.96 -10.87
CA LEU A 113 -5.39 18.96 -10.02
C LEU A 113 -5.01 19.52 -8.66
N ASN A 114 -4.42 20.73 -8.59
CA ASN A 114 -3.99 21.30 -7.31
C ASN A 114 -5.18 21.51 -6.35
N THR A 115 -6.29 22.01 -6.87
CA THR A 115 -7.50 22.26 -6.05
C THR A 115 -8.15 20.95 -5.60
N HIS A 116 -8.19 19.92 -6.47
CA HIS A 116 -8.80 18.63 -6.13
C HIS A 116 -7.91 17.79 -5.20
N LEU A 117 -6.60 17.79 -5.43
CA LEU A 117 -5.59 17.18 -4.56
C LEU A 117 -5.57 17.85 -3.19
N GLU A 118 -5.63 19.18 -3.08
CA GLU A 118 -5.70 19.85 -1.77
C GLU A 118 -6.97 19.48 -0.99
N THR A 119 -8.14 19.38 -1.65
CA THR A 119 -9.35 18.88 -1.00
C THR A 119 -9.26 17.41 -0.61
N THR A 120 -8.68 16.56 -1.47
CA THR A 120 -8.53 15.13 -1.19
C THR A 120 -7.48 14.87 -0.12
N LEU A 121 -6.38 15.63 -0.10
CA LEU A 121 -5.37 15.61 0.97
C LEU A 121 -5.96 16.11 2.27
N LYS A 122 -6.70 17.23 2.30
CA LYS A 122 -7.39 17.69 3.51
C LYS A 122 -8.42 16.67 3.99
N HIS A 123 -9.16 16.04 3.08
CA HIS A 123 -10.15 15.02 3.43
C HIS A 123 -9.47 13.75 3.96
N ASN A 124 -8.41 13.27 3.32
CA ASN A 124 -7.64 12.10 3.75
C ASN A 124 -6.87 12.36 5.05
N GLN A 125 -6.30 13.56 5.23
CA GLN A 125 -5.66 13.97 6.49
C GLN A 125 -6.70 14.10 7.61
N SER A 126 -7.89 14.62 7.33
CA SER A 126 -9.00 14.63 8.28
C SER A 126 -9.45 13.22 8.62
N HIS A 127 -9.53 12.31 7.64
CA HIS A 127 -9.90 10.91 7.85
C HIS A 127 -8.83 10.17 8.67
N LEU A 128 -7.55 10.33 8.34
CA LEU A 128 -6.43 9.76 9.09
C LEU A 128 -6.38 10.30 10.50
N ARG A 129 -6.61 11.61 10.68
CA ARG A 129 -6.68 12.23 12.00
C ARG A 129 -7.87 11.72 12.80
N SER A 130 -9.04 11.57 12.20
CA SER A 130 -10.19 10.94 12.87
C SER A 130 -9.95 9.45 13.19
N HIS A 131 -9.20 8.72 12.37
CA HIS A 131 -8.81 7.34 12.67
C HIS A 131 -7.74 7.27 13.77
N LEU A 132 -6.81 8.22 13.82
CA LEU A 132 -5.83 8.34 14.90
C LEU A 132 -6.51 8.75 16.20
N GLU A 133 -7.41 9.73 16.18
CA GLU A 133 -8.21 10.14 17.35
C GLU A 133 -9.14 9.01 17.82
N ALA A 134 -9.65 8.18 16.90
CA ALA A 134 -10.41 6.97 17.25
C ALA A 134 -9.52 5.86 17.82
N LEU A 135 -8.29 5.71 17.33
CA LEU A 135 -7.30 4.77 17.87
C LEU A 135 -6.79 5.21 19.24
N ASP A 136 -6.53 6.51 19.42
CA ASP A 136 -6.17 7.12 20.70
C ASP A 136 -7.34 7.01 21.68
N GLY A 137 -8.58 7.25 21.24
CA GLY A 137 -9.77 7.01 22.06
C GLY A 137 -9.95 5.54 22.45
N LEU A 138 -9.71 4.60 21.52
CA LEU A 138 -9.71 3.17 21.83
C LEU A 138 -8.55 2.79 22.77
N LEU A 139 -7.39 3.42 22.64
CA LEU A 139 -6.24 3.21 23.52
C LEU A 139 -6.50 3.77 24.92
N ASP A 140 -7.06 4.97 25.05
CA ASP A 140 -7.47 5.58 26.32
C ASP A 140 -8.59 4.78 27.01
N GLU A 141 -9.42 4.07 26.23
CA GLU A 141 -10.42 3.13 26.76
C GLU A 141 -9.80 1.78 27.17
N ILE A 142 -8.82 1.29 26.41
CA ILE A 142 -8.18 -0.02 26.61
C ILE A 142 -7.08 0.02 27.68
N GLU A 143 -6.33 1.12 27.81
CA GLU A 143 -5.18 1.25 28.72
C GLU A 143 -5.59 1.15 30.21
N PRO A 144 -6.67 1.77 30.70
CA PRO A 144 -7.18 1.53 32.05
C PRO A 144 -7.67 0.09 32.25
N LEU A 145 -8.32 -0.50 31.23
CA LEU A 145 -8.75 -1.90 31.25
C LEU A 145 -7.55 -2.88 31.27
N ILE A 146 -6.40 -2.47 30.73
CA ILE A 146 -5.12 -3.19 30.78
C ILE A 146 -4.37 -2.96 32.11
N LEU A 147 -4.49 -1.80 32.73
CA LEU A 147 -3.91 -1.58 34.06
C LEU A 147 -4.67 -2.36 35.16
N ASP A 148 -5.96 -2.62 34.96
CA ASP A 148 -6.72 -3.60 35.76
C ASP A 148 -6.46 -5.07 35.33
N TYR A 149 -6.02 -5.31 34.09
CA TYR A 149 -5.63 -6.63 33.54
C TYR A 149 -4.42 -7.26 34.27
N ASP A 150 -3.55 -6.46 34.88
CA ASP A 150 -2.41 -6.95 35.68
C ASP A 150 -2.84 -7.68 36.98
N LYS A 151 -4.15 -7.73 37.28
CA LYS A 151 -4.73 -8.42 38.45
C LYS A 151 -5.60 -9.65 38.14
N GLY A 152 -5.86 -10.00 36.87
CA GLY A 152 -6.45 -11.30 36.53
C GLY A 152 -7.41 -11.34 35.34
N TYR A 153 -7.06 -12.17 34.33
CA TYR A 153 -7.82 -12.55 33.13
C TYR A 153 -8.28 -11.41 32.20
N PRO A 154 -8.13 -11.51 30.86
CA PRO A 154 -8.75 -10.52 29.98
C PRO A 154 -10.27 -10.64 30.08
N THR A 155 -10.91 -9.56 30.50
CA THR A 155 -12.34 -9.47 30.72
C THR A 155 -12.96 -8.47 29.73
N ILE A 156 -14.19 -8.73 29.31
CA ILE A 156 -15.04 -7.73 28.67
C ILE A 156 -15.80 -7.05 29.80
N PHE A 157 -15.61 -5.74 29.96
CA PHE A 157 -16.46 -4.94 30.84
C PHE A 157 -17.80 -4.67 30.15
N ILE A 158 -18.89 -4.82 30.90
CA ILE A 158 -20.26 -4.58 30.43
C ILE A 158 -20.96 -3.73 31.48
N GLU A 159 -21.47 -2.59 31.05
CA GLU A 159 -22.25 -1.70 31.91
C GLU A 159 -23.51 -2.40 32.46
N LYS A 160 -23.91 -2.04 33.68
CA LYS A 160 -24.98 -2.70 34.45
C LYS A 160 -26.34 -2.74 33.73
N ASP A 161 -26.60 -1.75 32.90
CA ASP A 161 -27.80 -1.55 32.08
C ASP A 161 -27.75 -2.30 30.74
N ASN A 162 -26.56 -2.69 30.26
CA ASN A 162 -26.40 -3.50 29.06
C ASN A 162 -26.48 -5.01 29.33
N ARG A 163 -27.52 -5.42 30.08
CA ARG A 163 -27.82 -6.83 30.33
C ARG A 163 -27.96 -7.67 29.05
N PRO A 164 -28.59 -7.19 27.95
CA PRO A 164 -28.70 -7.98 26.72
C PRO A 164 -27.35 -8.49 26.19
N LEU A 165 -26.30 -7.66 26.22
CA LEU A 165 -24.95 -8.04 25.82
C LEU A 165 -24.35 -9.11 26.74
N LEU A 166 -24.56 -9.00 28.06
CA LEU A 166 -24.17 -10.01 29.04
C LEU A 166 -24.82 -11.38 28.76
N TRP A 167 -26.12 -11.40 28.47
CA TRP A 167 -26.84 -12.63 28.08
C TRP A 167 -26.36 -13.18 26.73
N GLN A 168 -25.97 -12.29 25.81
CA GLN A 168 -25.39 -12.69 24.52
C GLN A 168 -24.05 -13.39 24.75
N LEU A 169 -23.20 -12.91 25.67
CA LEU A 169 -21.86 -13.46 25.91
C LEU A 169 -21.88 -14.77 26.72
N LEU A 170 -22.63 -14.81 27.83
CA LEU A 170 -22.64 -15.93 28.78
C LEU A 170 -23.75 -16.97 28.49
N GLY A 171 -24.69 -16.65 27.61
CA GLY A 171 -25.90 -17.44 27.37
C GLY A 171 -27.02 -17.12 28.35
N LYS A 172 -28.16 -17.81 28.22
CA LYS A 172 -29.40 -17.54 28.99
C LYS A 172 -29.38 -18.06 30.45
N ASP A 173 -28.23 -18.48 30.96
CA ASP A 173 -28.11 -19.03 32.30
C ASP A 173 -28.12 -17.89 33.35
N LYS A 174 -29.19 -17.82 34.14
CA LYS A 174 -29.50 -16.68 35.02
C LYS A 174 -28.58 -16.61 36.23
N ASP A 175 -27.80 -17.63 36.54
CA ASP A 175 -26.97 -17.62 37.74
C ASP A 175 -25.48 -17.41 37.43
N LEU A 176 -25.07 -17.61 36.17
CA LEU A 176 -23.67 -17.48 35.76
C LEU A 176 -23.15 -16.04 35.86
N HIS A 177 -23.98 -15.05 35.55
CA HIS A 177 -23.55 -13.65 35.52
C HIS A 177 -23.25 -13.05 36.89
N LYS A 178 -23.82 -13.62 37.97
CA LYS A 178 -23.56 -13.18 39.34
C LYS A 178 -22.10 -13.39 39.75
N ALA A 179 -21.43 -14.38 39.16
CA ALA A 179 -20.02 -14.68 39.42
C ALA A 179 -19.06 -13.63 38.84
N TYR A 180 -19.53 -12.76 37.96
CA TYR A 180 -18.73 -11.77 37.23
C TYR A 180 -19.19 -10.33 37.51
N GLN A 181 -20.06 -10.14 38.50
CA GLN A 181 -20.61 -8.83 38.81
C GLN A 181 -19.58 -8.01 39.60
N VAL A 182 -19.32 -6.79 39.11
CA VAL A 182 -18.47 -5.79 39.78
C VAL A 182 -19.30 -4.56 40.14
N GLU A 183 -18.69 -3.58 40.81
CA GLU A 183 -19.41 -2.43 41.37
C GLU A 183 -20.13 -1.61 40.28
N GLU A 184 -19.48 -1.42 39.13
CA GLU A 184 -20.00 -0.62 38.01
C GLU A 184 -20.72 -1.44 36.93
N GLY A 185 -20.64 -2.77 36.96
CA GLY A 185 -21.06 -3.58 35.82
C GLY A 185 -20.80 -5.08 35.98
N TYR A 186 -20.31 -5.67 34.90
CA TYR A 186 -19.89 -7.06 34.83
C TYR A 186 -18.55 -7.17 34.12
N GLU A 187 -17.62 -7.94 34.66
CA GLU A 187 -16.32 -8.25 34.04
C GLU A 187 -16.29 -9.71 33.62
N VAL A 188 -16.58 -9.97 32.34
CA VAL A 188 -16.70 -11.34 31.82
C VAL A 188 -15.36 -11.80 31.23
N PRO A 189 -14.68 -12.81 31.79
CA PRO A 189 -13.44 -13.31 31.23
C PRO A 189 -13.68 -13.88 29.82
N PHE A 190 -12.78 -13.61 28.86
CA PHE A 190 -12.88 -14.19 27.51
C PHE A 190 -12.95 -15.73 27.52
N SER A 191 -12.33 -16.38 28.51
CA SER A 191 -12.39 -17.83 28.70
C SER A 191 -13.80 -18.36 29.00
N GLN A 192 -14.71 -17.51 29.48
CA GLN A 192 -16.05 -17.87 29.92
C GLN A 192 -17.14 -17.50 28.91
N ILE A 193 -16.78 -16.87 27.79
CA ILE A 193 -17.72 -16.58 26.71
C ILE A 193 -18.23 -17.89 26.10
N ARG A 194 -19.55 -18.00 25.99
CA ARG A 194 -20.26 -19.16 25.44
C ARG A 194 -20.91 -18.88 24.08
N SER A 195 -20.93 -17.62 23.63
CA SER A 195 -21.41 -17.28 22.28
C SER A 195 -20.35 -17.56 21.22
N GLN A 196 -20.66 -18.50 20.34
CA GLN A 196 -19.83 -18.82 19.18
C GLN A 196 -19.66 -17.63 18.25
N GLU A 197 -20.72 -16.85 18.02
CA GLU A 197 -20.68 -15.66 17.16
C GLU A 197 -19.71 -14.62 17.70
N THR A 198 -19.78 -14.34 19.00
CA THR A 198 -18.90 -13.34 19.63
C THR A 198 -17.45 -13.79 19.64
N ILE A 199 -17.18 -15.05 20.00
CA ILE A 199 -15.82 -15.60 19.95
C ILE A 199 -15.27 -15.58 18.53
N THR A 200 -16.10 -15.90 17.54
CA THR A 200 -15.69 -15.86 16.14
C THR A 200 -15.32 -14.44 15.73
N GLN A 201 -16.11 -13.43 16.14
CA GLN A 201 -15.80 -12.03 15.87
C GLN A 201 -14.50 -11.57 16.54
N ILE A 202 -14.28 -11.91 17.81
CA ILE A 202 -13.04 -11.60 18.54
C ILE A 202 -11.83 -12.22 17.82
N ILE A 203 -11.92 -13.50 17.46
CA ILE A 203 -10.85 -14.22 16.76
C ILE A 203 -10.60 -13.63 15.37
N ASN A 204 -11.64 -13.24 14.65
CA ASN A 204 -11.50 -12.61 13.34
C ASN A 204 -10.81 -11.25 13.43
N ASN A 205 -11.20 -10.41 14.40
CA ASN A 205 -10.58 -9.12 14.64
C ASN A 205 -9.10 -9.28 15.01
N LEU A 206 -8.79 -10.23 15.90
CA LEU A 206 -7.42 -10.55 16.30
C LEU A 206 -6.59 -11.01 15.09
N ASN A 207 -7.12 -11.91 14.27
CA ASN A 207 -6.46 -12.41 13.07
C ASN A 207 -6.26 -11.31 12.02
N GLU A 208 -7.21 -10.38 11.88
CA GLU A 208 -7.07 -9.24 10.97
C GLU A 208 -6.01 -8.25 11.46
N GLY A 209 -5.99 -7.90 12.75
CA GLY A 209 -4.96 -7.05 13.34
C GLY A 209 -3.56 -7.64 13.16
N ILE A 210 -3.40 -8.94 13.43
CA ILE A 210 -2.13 -9.66 13.21
C ILE A 210 -1.75 -9.75 11.72
N ARG A 211 -2.72 -9.89 10.81
CA ARG A 211 -2.48 -9.85 9.37
C ARG A 211 -1.98 -8.48 8.90
N LEU A 212 -2.58 -7.41 9.42
CA LEU A 212 -2.15 -6.04 9.13
C LEU A 212 -0.75 -5.79 9.67
N LEU A 213 -0.44 -6.26 10.87
CA LEU A 213 0.90 -6.18 11.43
C LEU A 213 1.93 -6.94 10.58
N GLN A 214 1.62 -8.17 10.15
CA GLN A 214 2.51 -8.94 9.28
C GLN A 214 2.81 -8.19 7.98
N ALA A 215 1.78 -7.58 7.38
CA ALA A 215 1.95 -6.78 6.17
C ALA A 215 2.78 -5.51 6.42
N TYR A 216 2.62 -4.87 7.58
CA TYR A 216 3.43 -3.74 8.01
C TYR A 216 4.92 -4.11 8.13
N VAL A 217 5.20 -5.21 8.84
CA VAL A 217 6.56 -5.74 9.03
C VAL A 217 7.21 -6.12 7.69
N ASP A 218 6.49 -6.86 6.84
CA ASP A 218 7.00 -7.26 5.52
C ASP A 218 7.29 -6.04 4.64
N ARG A 219 6.43 -5.02 4.70
CA ARG A 219 6.63 -3.76 4.00
C ARG A 219 7.87 -3.00 4.50
N HIS A 220 8.09 -2.92 5.81
CA HIS A 220 9.28 -2.24 6.36
C HIS A 220 10.57 -2.97 5.97
N ILE A 221 10.57 -4.31 6.07
CA ILE A 221 11.71 -5.13 5.66
C ILE A 221 12.03 -4.94 4.16
N THR A 222 11.00 -4.76 3.33
CA THR A 222 11.14 -4.74 1.86
C THR A 222 11.30 -3.33 1.26
N GLU A 223 10.62 -2.32 1.80
CA GLU A 223 10.51 -0.98 1.19
C GLU A 223 11.38 0.09 1.88
N GLU A 224 11.65 0.01 3.19
CA GLU A 224 12.32 1.12 3.92
C GLU A 224 13.84 1.00 3.99
N GLU A 225 14.59 2.11 3.84
CA GLU A 225 16.04 2.15 3.52
C GLU A 225 16.93 1.25 4.38
N GLU A 226 16.62 1.06 5.67
CA GLU A 226 17.44 0.22 6.56
C GLU A 226 16.87 -1.19 6.78
N GLY A 227 15.59 -1.43 6.47
CA GLY A 227 14.93 -2.71 6.70
C GLY A 227 14.80 -3.12 8.17
N PHE A 228 15.17 -2.25 9.12
CA PHE A 228 15.06 -2.46 10.57
C PHE A 228 13.81 -1.78 11.14
N LEU A 229 13.19 -2.42 12.14
CA LEU A 229 11.96 -1.91 12.78
C LEU A 229 12.30 -0.96 13.95
N LEU A 230 13.07 0.09 13.67
CA LEU A 230 13.70 0.92 14.71
C LEU A 230 12.73 1.88 15.43
N PHE A 231 11.74 2.43 14.73
CA PHE A 231 10.88 3.49 15.27
C PHE A 231 9.65 3.00 16.03
N ASP A 232 9.24 1.73 15.85
CA ASP A 232 8.06 1.14 16.49
C ASP A 232 8.33 -0.15 17.29
N PHE A 233 9.60 -0.47 17.57
CA PHE A 233 10.01 -1.74 18.20
C PHE A 233 9.13 -2.13 19.40
N TYR A 234 9.01 -1.24 20.38
CA TYR A 234 8.26 -1.49 21.62
C TYR A 234 6.75 -1.65 21.36
N ARG A 235 6.17 -0.83 20.46
CA ARG A 235 4.74 -0.91 20.13
C ARG A 235 4.38 -2.20 19.41
N ILE A 236 5.26 -2.66 18.50
CA ILE A 236 5.09 -3.94 17.82
C ILE A 236 5.24 -5.09 18.81
N GLU A 237 6.24 -5.03 19.69
CA GLU A 237 6.48 -6.04 20.71
C GLU A 237 5.29 -6.17 21.68
N ASP A 238 4.75 -5.04 22.15
CA ASP A 238 3.57 -4.99 23.01
C ASP A 238 2.37 -5.64 22.29
N PHE A 239 2.06 -5.22 21.06
CA PHE A 239 0.95 -5.78 20.30
C PHE A 239 1.08 -7.30 20.09
N VAL A 240 2.28 -7.76 19.73
CA VAL A 240 2.58 -9.18 19.52
C VAL A 240 2.40 -9.98 20.80
N THR A 241 2.88 -9.44 21.93
CA THR A 241 2.74 -10.04 23.25
C THR A 241 1.26 -10.15 23.63
N TYR A 242 0.49 -9.08 23.49
CA TYR A 242 -0.94 -9.08 23.76
C TYR A 242 -1.70 -10.07 22.90
N ALA A 243 -1.46 -10.06 21.59
CA ALA A 243 -2.12 -10.97 20.66
C ALA A 243 -1.82 -12.43 20.97
N TRP A 244 -0.57 -12.74 21.34
CA TRP A 244 -0.16 -14.06 21.78
C TRP A 244 -0.88 -14.48 23.06
N GLU A 245 -0.92 -13.63 24.08
CA GLU A 245 -1.56 -13.95 25.36
C GLU A 245 -3.07 -14.20 25.22
N ILE A 246 -3.76 -13.35 24.47
CA ILE A 246 -5.20 -13.51 24.21
C ILE A 246 -5.44 -14.83 23.49
N ALA A 247 -4.64 -15.13 22.45
CA ALA A 247 -4.80 -16.35 21.69
C ALA A 247 -4.49 -17.61 22.52
N ASP A 248 -3.43 -17.61 23.32
CA ASP A 248 -3.06 -18.72 24.20
C ASP A 248 -4.14 -19.00 25.25
N ARG A 249 -4.67 -17.94 25.87
CA ARG A 249 -5.73 -18.07 26.88
C ARG A 249 -7.04 -18.57 26.26
N LEU A 250 -7.42 -18.09 25.08
CA LEU A 250 -8.60 -18.59 24.37
C LEU A 250 -8.44 -20.06 23.99
N LEU A 251 -7.28 -20.44 23.45
CA LEU A 251 -6.98 -21.82 23.06
C LEU A 251 -7.02 -22.78 24.26
N ASN A 252 -6.46 -22.39 25.40
CA ASN A 252 -6.32 -23.26 26.57
C ASN A 252 -7.51 -23.22 27.52
N ASN A 253 -8.33 -22.17 27.52
CA ASN A 253 -9.38 -22.00 28.54
C ASN A 253 -10.80 -21.89 27.98
N ASN A 254 -10.98 -21.60 26.69
CA ASN A 254 -12.32 -21.52 26.10
C ASN A 254 -12.76 -22.85 25.46
N ALA A 255 -13.94 -23.35 25.84
CA ALA A 255 -14.42 -24.65 25.38
C ALA A 255 -14.74 -24.67 23.87
N LEU A 256 -15.24 -23.57 23.30
CA LEU A 256 -15.55 -23.45 21.87
C LEU A 256 -14.26 -23.43 21.03
N CYS A 257 -13.23 -22.72 21.49
CA CYS A 257 -11.94 -22.69 20.82
C CYS A 257 -11.23 -24.06 20.79
N LYS A 258 -11.48 -24.89 21.81
CA LYS A 258 -10.99 -26.28 21.84
C LYS A 258 -11.81 -27.21 20.95
N ALA A 259 -13.12 -27.04 20.92
CA ALA A 259 -14.04 -27.94 20.23
C ALA A 259 -14.20 -27.64 18.73
N VAL A 260 -14.06 -26.38 18.30
CA VAL A 260 -14.28 -25.96 16.92
C VAL A 260 -12.94 -25.85 16.16
N PRO A 261 -12.64 -26.73 15.18
CA PRO A 261 -11.34 -26.78 14.52
C PRO A 261 -10.91 -25.49 13.82
N VAL A 262 -11.87 -24.76 13.25
CA VAL A 262 -11.59 -23.50 12.52
C VAL A 262 -11.12 -22.40 13.48
N LEU A 263 -11.73 -22.29 14.66
CA LEU A 263 -11.34 -21.32 15.69
C LEU A 263 -9.95 -21.67 16.23
N LYS A 264 -9.72 -22.95 16.55
CA LYS A 264 -8.41 -23.49 16.95
C LYS A 264 -7.32 -23.11 15.95
N ARG A 265 -7.54 -23.39 14.65
CA ARG A 265 -6.57 -23.10 13.58
C ARG A 265 -6.27 -21.61 13.45
N THR A 266 -7.29 -20.75 13.58
CA THR A 266 -7.12 -19.30 13.45
C THR A 266 -6.31 -18.72 14.62
N LEU A 267 -6.54 -19.21 15.84
CA LEU A 267 -5.73 -18.87 17.01
C LEU A 267 -4.28 -19.33 16.86
N LEU A 268 -4.05 -20.57 16.40
CA LEU A 268 -2.71 -21.07 16.15
C LEU A 268 -1.97 -20.25 15.09
N ARG A 269 -2.65 -19.83 14.02
CA ARG A 269 -2.06 -18.92 13.02
C ARG A 269 -1.68 -17.58 13.62
N THR A 270 -2.56 -17.00 14.42
CA THR A 270 -2.32 -15.73 15.13
C THR A 270 -1.06 -15.84 15.99
N MET A 271 -0.97 -16.93 16.75
CA MET A 271 0.16 -17.27 17.60
C MET A 271 1.46 -17.44 16.81
N THR A 272 1.40 -18.12 15.66
CA THR A 272 2.54 -18.28 14.74
C THR A 272 3.05 -16.95 14.22
N VAL A 273 2.15 -16.03 13.84
CA VAL A 273 2.56 -14.72 13.34
C VAL A 273 3.15 -13.86 14.46
N ALA A 274 2.51 -13.85 15.63
CA ALA A 274 3.03 -13.16 16.81
C ALA A 274 4.48 -13.58 17.10
N TRP A 275 4.74 -14.89 17.25
CA TRP A 275 6.12 -15.35 17.47
C TRP A 275 7.04 -15.14 16.29
N GLY A 276 6.55 -15.22 15.06
CA GLY A 276 7.34 -14.93 13.88
C GLY A 276 7.85 -13.50 13.85
N VAL A 277 7.00 -12.53 14.22
CA VAL A 277 7.37 -11.13 14.35
C VAL A 277 8.32 -10.92 15.53
N HIS A 278 8.03 -11.51 16.70
CA HIS A 278 8.94 -11.47 17.85
C HIS A 278 10.32 -12.06 17.50
N TYR A 279 10.36 -13.17 16.77
CA TYR A 279 11.60 -13.79 16.29
C TYR A 279 12.41 -12.86 15.39
N ILE A 280 11.76 -12.12 14.49
CA ILE A 280 12.44 -11.11 13.66
C ILE A 280 12.97 -9.98 14.54
N LEU A 281 12.16 -9.44 15.45
CA LEU A 281 12.54 -8.33 16.32
C LEU A 281 13.71 -8.68 17.25
N GLU A 282 13.63 -9.80 17.96
CA GLU A 282 14.70 -10.26 18.85
C GLU A 282 16.01 -10.48 18.09
N ASN A 283 15.96 -10.98 16.84
CA ASN A 283 17.16 -11.16 16.04
C ASN A 283 17.81 -9.84 15.57
N GLN A 284 17.15 -8.70 15.70
CA GLN A 284 17.78 -7.40 15.44
C GLN A 284 18.79 -7.02 16.52
N THR A 285 18.56 -7.47 17.76
CA THR A 285 19.38 -7.11 18.94
C THR A 285 20.10 -8.31 19.58
N ARG A 286 19.67 -9.53 19.30
CA ARG A 286 20.16 -10.80 19.85
C ARG A 286 20.24 -11.86 18.74
N ASP A 287 20.65 -13.08 19.08
CA ASP A 287 20.61 -14.24 18.17
C ASP A 287 19.62 -15.29 18.72
N LEU A 288 18.33 -15.13 18.39
CA LEU A 288 17.28 -16.07 18.80
C LEU A 288 17.24 -17.26 17.82
N SER A 289 17.20 -18.49 18.33
CA SER A 289 17.25 -19.68 17.48
C SER A 289 15.87 -20.05 16.91
N GLU A 290 15.84 -20.48 15.64
CA GLU A 290 14.68 -21.07 15.01
C GLU A 290 14.17 -22.32 15.73
N ILE A 291 15.04 -23.03 16.47
CA ILE A 291 14.66 -24.20 17.27
C ILE A 291 13.75 -23.78 18.43
N GLN A 292 14.04 -22.63 19.06
CA GLN A 292 13.19 -22.10 20.12
C GLN A 292 11.80 -21.74 19.57
N PHE A 293 11.76 -21.09 18.39
CA PHE A 293 10.50 -20.80 17.71
C PHE A 293 9.72 -22.09 17.38
N GLN A 294 10.37 -23.11 16.83
CA GLN A 294 9.75 -24.42 16.56
C GLN A 294 9.18 -25.07 17.84
N ASN A 295 9.93 -25.02 18.94
CA ASN A 295 9.52 -25.63 20.20
C ASN A 295 8.28 -24.93 20.77
N VAL A 296 8.23 -23.59 20.70
CA VAL A 296 7.06 -22.82 21.12
C VAL A 296 5.83 -23.22 20.32
N LEU A 297 5.92 -23.31 18.99
CA LEU A 297 4.78 -23.72 18.15
C LEU A 297 4.34 -25.18 18.39
N LYS A 298 5.29 -26.09 18.61
CA LYS A 298 5.01 -27.50 18.94
C LYS A 298 4.25 -27.63 20.27
N LEU A 299 4.65 -26.87 21.29
CA LEU A 299 4.01 -26.90 22.61
C LEU A 299 2.55 -26.43 22.58
N LYS A 300 2.17 -25.60 21.60
CA LYS A 300 0.83 -25.03 21.49
C LYS A 300 -0.14 -25.85 20.65
N GLY A 301 0.26 -27.03 20.17
CA GLY A 301 -0.66 -27.98 19.55
C GLY A 301 -0.89 -27.77 18.05
N SER A 302 0.10 -27.25 17.33
CA SER A 302 0.16 -27.44 15.87
C SER A 302 0.45 -28.92 15.59
N GLU A 303 -0.60 -29.70 15.34
CA GLU A 303 -0.54 -31.17 15.25
C GLU A 303 0.30 -31.67 14.06
N ALA A 304 0.41 -30.89 12.99
CA ALA A 304 1.24 -31.25 11.84
C ALA A 304 2.64 -30.64 11.95
N GLN A 305 3.64 -31.51 12.09
CA GLN A 305 5.07 -31.13 12.05
C GLN A 305 5.41 -30.30 10.80
N ALA A 306 4.79 -30.59 9.66
CA ALA A 306 5.00 -29.86 8.41
C ALA A 306 4.59 -28.38 8.49
N ASP A 307 3.46 -28.08 9.14
CA ASP A 307 2.95 -26.71 9.27
C ASP A 307 3.88 -25.86 10.14
N VAL A 308 4.42 -26.44 11.21
CA VAL A 308 5.41 -25.79 12.07
C VAL A 308 6.68 -25.46 11.29
N HIS A 309 7.26 -26.45 10.61
CA HIS A 309 8.50 -26.23 9.85
C HIS A 309 8.31 -25.22 8.74
N CYS A 310 7.21 -25.28 7.98
CA CYS A 310 6.95 -24.30 6.94
C CYS A 310 6.74 -22.90 7.50
N SER A 311 6.00 -22.76 8.60
CA SER A 311 5.80 -21.46 9.26
C SER A 311 7.11 -20.85 9.74
N VAL A 312 7.94 -21.63 10.43
CA VAL A 312 9.24 -21.17 10.93
C VAL A 312 10.16 -20.79 9.76
N ALA A 313 10.12 -21.56 8.68
CA ALA A 313 10.91 -21.28 7.49
C ALA A 313 10.51 -19.95 6.81
N VAL A 314 9.22 -19.60 6.77
CA VAL A 314 8.75 -18.31 6.24
C VAL A 314 9.40 -17.14 7.00
N TYR A 315 9.34 -17.13 8.34
CA TYR A 315 9.94 -16.05 9.14
C TYR A 315 11.48 -16.09 9.14
N THR A 316 12.07 -17.28 9.07
CA THR A 316 13.52 -17.43 8.87
C THR A 316 13.93 -16.82 7.53
N GLY A 317 13.11 -16.98 6.49
CA GLY A 317 13.29 -16.35 5.18
C GLY A 317 13.12 -14.82 5.23
N MET A 318 12.14 -14.30 5.96
CA MET A 318 11.99 -12.85 6.16
C MET A 318 13.21 -12.24 6.86
N LEU A 319 13.75 -12.90 7.89
CA LEU A 319 14.99 -12.48 8.55
C LEU A 319 16.20 -12.57 7.60
N ALA A 320 16.26 -13.60 6.75
CA ALA A 320 17.29 -13.71 5.71
C ALA A 320 17.27 -12.51 4.75
N ARG A 321 16.09 -12.10 4.29
CA ARG A 321 15.88 -10.91 3.44
C ARG A 321 16.39 -9.65 4.13
N GLN A 322 16.02 -9.44 5.40
CA GLN A 322 16.47 -8.29 6.19
C GLN A 322 18.01 -8.20 6.23
N TYR A 323 18.68 -9.32 6.51
CA TYR A 323 20.15 -9.34 6.58
C TYR A 323 20.83 -9.19 5.22
N LEU A 324 20.24 -9.72 4.16
CA LEU A 324 20.74 -9.57 2.79
C LEU A 324 20.54 -8.15 2.24
N ARG A 325 19.62 -7.37 2.80
CA ARG A 325 19.46 -5.96 2.42
C ARG A 325 20.55 -5.07 3.02
N SER A 326 21.17 -5.50 4.13
CA SER A 326 22.28 -4.78 4.76
C SER A 326 23.52 -4.74 3.84
N VAL A 327 24.22 -3.60 3.80
CA VAL A 327 25.48 -3.43 3.05
C VAL A 327 26.64 -4.21 3.68
N SER A 328 26.48 -4.72 4.91
CA SER A 328 27.52 -5.48 5.62
C SER A 328 27.73 -6.88 5.03
N PRO A 329 28.96 -7.23 4.59
CA PRO A 329 29.25 -8.57 4.06
C PRO A 329 29.01 -9.71 5.06
N ASP A 330 29.23 -9.47 6.36
CA ASP A 330 29.02 -10.49 7.39
C ASP A 330 27.53 -10.74 7.66
N ARG A 331 26.71 -9.67 7.65
CA ARG A 331 25.25 -9.80 7.68
C ARG A 331 24.74 -10.49 6.43
N ALA A 332 25.25 -10.16 5.25
CA ALA A 332 24.86 -10.84 4.01
C ALA A 332 25.18 -12.35 4.05
N ARG A 333 26.34 -12.76 4.60
CA ARG A 333 26.66 -14.19 4.83
C ARG A 333 25.72 -14.85 5.85
N GLN A 334 25.35 -14.14 6.92
CA GLN A 334 24.36 -14.64 7.88
C GLN A 334 22.98 -14.83 7.21
N GLY A 335 22.57 -13.87 6.40
CA GLY A 335 21.35 -13.93 5.60
C GLY A 335 21.35 -15.13 4.64
N LEU A 336 22.45 -15.38 3.93
CA LEU A 336 22.59 -16.57 3.08
C LEU A 336 22.43 -17.88 3.86
N LYS A 337 23.00 -17.99 5.06
CA LYS A 337 22.82 -19.18 5.91
C LYS A 337 21.37 -19.38 6.34
N LEU A 338 20.67 -18.29 6.66
CA LEU A 338 19.25 -18.33 7.04
C LEU A 338 18.38 -18.71 5.83
N PHE A 339 18.71 -18.19 4.64
CA PHE A 339 18.08 -18.59 3.39
C PHE A 339 18.22 -20.09 3.12
N ASP A 340 19.45 -20.64 3.19
CA ASP A 340 19.70 -22.06 2.95
C ASP A 340 18.88 -22.95 3.91
N LYS A 341 18.72 -22.53 5.17
CA LYS A 341 17.86 -23.20 6.17
C LYS A 341 16.38 -23.12 5.82
N ALA A 342 15.88 -21.92 5.51
CA ALA A 342 14.47 -21.69 5.17
C ALA A 342 14.07 -22.44 3.89
N GLU A 343 14.92 -22.40 2.86
CA GLU A 343 14.77 -23.15 1.61
C GLU A 343 14.64 -24.65 1.90
N THR A 344 15.59 -25.21 2.65
CA THR A 344 15.63 -26.64 2.97
C THR A 344 14.35 -27.08 3.67
N GLN A 345 13.87 -26.30 4.65
CA GLN A 345 12.64 -26.58 5.37
C GLN A 345 11.42 -26.49 4.47
N LEU A 346 11.24 -25.40 3.72
CA LEU A 346 10.10 -25.23 2.83
C LEU A 346 10.03 -26.37 1.80
N ARG A 347 11.12 -26.66 1.09
CA ARG A 347 11.20 -27.76 0.11
C ARG A 347 10.87 -29.13 0.70
N SER A 348 11.30 -29.37 1.94
CA SER A 348 11.11 -30.66 2.60
C SER A 348 9.69 -30.88 3.14
N TYR A 349 8.95 -29.80 3.41
CA TYR A 349 7.69 -29.86 4.16
C TYR A 349 6.47 -29.26 3.46
N HIS A 350 6.60 -28.39 2.46
CA HIS A 350 5.43 -27.74 1.84
C HIS A 350 4.43 -28.74 1.22
N SER A 351 4.92 -29.88 0.71
CA SER A 351 4.08 -30.94 0.12
C SER A 351 3.44 -31.87 1.15
N LYS A 352 3.82 -31.74 2.43
CA LYS A 352 3.36 -32.57 3.55
C LYS A 352 2.34 -31.85 4.43
N VAL A 353 1.98 -30.61 4.12
CA VAL A 353 0.93 -29.86 4.82
C VAL A 353 -0.45 -30.39 4.44
N LEU A 354 -1.40 -30.27 5.36
CA LEU A 354 -2.67 -30.99 5.28
C LEU A 354 -3.64 -30.43 4.25
N THR A 355 -3.60 -29.13 3.98
CA THR A 355 -4.57 -28.47 3.09
C THR A 355 -3.92 -28.03 1.78
N SER A 356 -4.70 -28.07 0.69
CA SER A 356 -4.27 -27.57 -0.62
C SER A 356 -3.99 -26.07 -0.61
N GLN A 357 -4.71 -25.30 0.22
CA GLN A 357 -4.50 -23.87 0.40
C GLN A 357 -3.16 -23.58 1.08
N ASP A 358 -2.82 -24.30 2.15
CA ASP A 358 -1.53 -24.14 2.84
C ASP A 358 -0.38 -24.62 1.96
N HIS A 359 -0.57 -25.72 1.21
CA HIS A 359 0.43 -26.18 0.24
C HIS A 359 0.71 -25.11 -0.81
N TYR A 360 -0.35 -24.52 -1.37
CA TYR A 360 -0.23 -23.42 -2.31
C TYR A 360 0.49 -22.21 -1.72
N PHE A 361 0.11 -21.81 -0.50
CA PHE A 361 0.71 -20.68 0.22
C PHE A 361 2.22 -20.88 0.40
N TYR A 362 2.66 -22.00 0.96
CA TYR A 362 4.09 -22.24 1.22
C TYR A 362 4.91 -22.43 -0.05
N LYS A 363 4.31 -23.00 -1.11
CA LYS A 363 4.93 -23.08 -2.42
C LYS A 363 5.19 -21.69 -3.01
N LYS A 364 4.22 -20.79 -2.88
CA LYS A 364 4.36 -19.38 -3.29
C LYS A 364 5.40 -18.65 -2.43
N GLU A 365 5.42 -18.87 -1.11
CA GLU A 365 6.46 -18.27 -0.24
C GLU A 365 7.87 -18.76 -0.56
N LEU A 366 8.03 -20.02 -0.97
CA LEU A 366 9.31 -20.53 -1.48
C LEU A 366 9.76 -19.81 -2.75
N ALA A 367 8.84 -19.58 -3.70
CA ALA A 367 9.15 -18.83 -4.92
C ALA A 367 9.55 -17.37 -4.62
N ASN A 368 8.82 -16.70 -3.72
CA ASN A 368 9.14 -15.36 -3.24
C ASN A 368 10.53 -15.33 -2.59
N LEU A 369 10.81 -16.27 -1.68
CA LEU A 369 12.11 -16.36 -1.00
C LEU A 369 13.27 -16.45 -1.98
N TYR A 370 13.19 -17.33 -3.00
CA TYR A 370 14.22 -17.42 -4.02
C TYR A 370 14.37 -16.12 -4.82
N TYR A 371 13.26 -15.50 -5.21
CA TYR A 371 13.27 -14.26 -6.00
C TYR A 371 13.92 -13.11 -5.24
N ASP A 372 13.49 -12.89 -4.00
CA ASP A 372 13.98 -11.79 -3.17
C ASP A 372 15.47 -11.95 -2.87
N VAL A 373 15.89 -13.16 -2.48
CA VAL A 373 17.31 -13.45 -2.22
C VAL A 373 18.15 -13.27 -3.48
N ALA A 374 17.67 -13.73 -4.64
CA ALA A 374 18.35 -13.49 -5.89
C ALA A 374 18.49 -11.98 -6.16
N ASN A 375 17.42 -11.21 -6.00
CA ASN A 375 17.45 -9.76 -6.23
C ASN A 375 18.45 -9.06 -5.30
N TYR A 376 18.46 -9.37 -4.00
CA TYR A 376 19.42 -8.79 -3.07
C TYR A 376 20.87 -9.18 -3.39
N LEU A 377 21.12 -10.39 -3.89
CA LEU A 377 22.47 -10.83 -4.26
C LEU A 377 23.08 -10.01 -5.41
N LEU A 378 22.27 -9.39 -6.26
CA LEU A 378 22.77 -8.48 -7.30
C LEU A 378 23.52 -7.27 -6.69
N ASN A 379 23.07 -6.78 -5.54
CA ASN A 379 23.70 -5.67 -4.82
C ASN A 379 24.98 -6.09 -4.06
N HIS A 380 25.24 -7.39 -3.94
CA HIS A 380 26.38 -7.95 -3.20
C HIS A 380 27.51 -8.46 -4.10
N GLN A 381 27.40 -8.32 -5.42
CA GLN A 381 28.36 -8.89 -6.39
C GLN A 381 29.81 -8.45 -6.16
N HIS A 382 30.03 -7.22 -5.67
CA HIS A 382 31.37 -6.67 -5.44
C HIS A 382 32.04 -7.19 -4.17
N HIS A 383 31.27 -7.70 -3.19
CA HIS A 383 31.80 -8.06 -1.87
C HIS A 383 31.61 -9.55 -1.53
N LEU A 384 30.76 -10.27 -2.26
CA LEU A 384 30.56 -11.71 -2.15
C LEU A 384 30.92 -12.41 -3.47
N PRO A 385 32.08 -13.09 -3.56
CA PRO A 385 32.53 -13.74 -4.81
C PRO A 385 31.57 -14.78 -5.38
N GLU A 386 30.76 -15.40 -4.52
CA GLU A 386 29.77 -16.41 -4.91
C GLU A 386 28.39 -15.82 -5.30
N ALA A 387 28.19 -14.50 -5.12
CA ALA A 387 26.87 -13.87 -5.30
C ALA A 387 26.32 -14.06 -6.70
N GLN A 388 27.14 -13.93 -7.74
CA GLN A 388 26.66 -14.09 -9.13
C GLN A 388 26.19 -15.52 -9.42
N LYS A 389 26.92 -16.53 -8.93
CA LYS A 389 26.54 -17.94 -9.12
C LYS A 389 25.28 -18.29 -8.32
N ARG A 390 25.19 -17.78 -7.08
CA ARG A 390 24.01 -17.98 -6.22
C ARG A 390 22.79 -17.26 -6.80
N PHE A 391 22.95 -16.04 -7.31
CA PHE A 391 21.92 -15.29 -8.03
C PHE A 391 21.33 -16.11 -9.17
N GLN A 392 22.16 -16.64 -10.08
CA GLN A 392 21.69 -17.42 -11.22
C GLN A 392 20.90 -18.66 -10.78
N THR A 393 21.41 -19.38 -9.77
CA THR A 393 20.75 -20.58 -9.22
C THR A 393 19.40 -20.23 -8.59
N ALA A 394 19.37 -19.20 -7.73
CA ALA A 394 18.18 -18.79 -7.02
C ALA A 394 17.12 -18.21 -7.97
N MET A 395 17.51 -17.39 -8.95
CA MET A 395 16.57 -16.82 -9.93
C MET A 395 15.98 -17.89 -10.85
N ALA A 396 16.76 -18.90 -11.24
CA ALA A 396 16.25 -20.07 -11.96
C ALA A 396 15.25 -20.88 -11.14
N ALA A 397 15.53 -21.09 -9.84
CA ALA A 397 14.60 -21.75 -8.93
C ALA A 397 13.31 -20.94 -8.72
N ALA A 398 13.42 -19.61 -8.55
CA ALA A 398 12.27 -18.72 -8.46
C ALA A 398 11.36 -18.84 -9.69
N ASN A 399 11.96 -18.79 -10.89
CA ASN A 399 11.22 -18.92 -12.14
C ASN A 399 10.46 -20.25 -12.24
N ALA A 400 11.14 -21.37 -11.94
CA ALA A 400 10.54 -22.69 -11.94
C ALA A 400 9.37 -22.79 -10.95
N HIS A 401 9.57 -22.36 -9.70
CA HIS A 401 8.53 -22.41 -8.69
C HIS A 401 7.33 -21.51 -9.02
N TYR A 402 7.56 -20.31 -9.57
CA TYR A 402 6.46 -19.45 -10.01
C TYR A 402 5.67 -20.07 -11.17
N ALA A 403 6.32 -20.74 -12.13
CA ALA A 403 5.62 -21.47 -13.18
C ALA A 403 4.69 -22.53 -12.57
N GLU A 404 5.20 -23.33 -11.62
CA GLU A 404 4.37 -24.35 -10.98
C GLU A 404 3.25 -23.78 -10.08
N VAL A 405 3.43 -22.57 -9.54
CA VAL A 405 2.39 -21.85 -8.76
C VAL A 405 1.29 -21.34 -9.69
N LEU A 406 1.64 -20.83 -10.88
CA LEU A 406 0.69 -20.37 -11.89
C LEU A 406 -0.05 -21.51 -12.59
N ASP A 407 0.58 -22.67 -12.72
CA ASP A 407 -0.03 -23.89 -13.29
C ASP A 407 -1.00 -24.58 -12.31
N THR A 408 -1.08 -24.15 -11.05
CA THR A 408 -1.99 -24.75 -10.07
C THR A 408 -3.45 -24.44 -10.45
N PRO A 409 -4.32 -25.46 -10.65
CA PRO A 409 -5.69 -25.24 -11.09
C PRO A 409 -6.47 -24.38 -10.09
N ASN A 410 -7.11 -23.33 -10.63
CA ASN A 410 -8.08 -22.51 -9.91
C ASN A 410 -7.47 -21.72 -8.73
N VAL A 411 -6.42 -20.95 -9.02
CA VAL A 411 -5.75 -20.00 -8.11
C VAL A 411 -6.71 -19.11 -7.29
N PHE A 412 -7.88 -18.76 -7.84
CA PHE A 412 -8.92 -17.99 -7.15
C PHE A 412 -9.68 -18.81 -6.09
N VAL A 413 -9.93 -20.10 -6.33
CA VAL A 413 -10.51 -21.02 -5.33
C VAL A 413 -9.52 -21.34 -4.21
N GLN A 414 -8.21 -21.22 -4.48
CA GLN A 414 -7.15 -21.32 -3.48
C GLN A 414 -6.90 -20.01 -2.70
N GLY A 415 -7.73 -18.98 -2.90
CA GLY A 415 -7.72 -17.76 -2.07
C GLY A 415 -6.81 -16.62 -2.57
N LEU A 416 -6.39 -16.64 -3.83
CA LEU A 416 -5.75 -15.47 -4.43
C LEU A 416 -6.79 -14.44 -4.88
N SER A 417 -6.60 -13.20 -4.46
CA SER A 417 -7.24 -12.06 -5.12
C SER A 417 -6.58 -11.80 -6.47
N PHE A 418 -7.28 -11.09 -7.36
CA PHE A 418 -6.75 -10.65 -8.66
C PHE A 418 -5.39 -9.96 -8.54
N LEU A 419 -5.23 -9.08 -7.54
CA LEU A 419 -3.98 -8.36 -7.27
C LEU A 419 -2.82 -9.29 -6.90
N ARG A 420 -3.08 -10.33 -6.10
CA ARG A 420 -2.03 -11.30 -5.72
C ARG A 420 -1.62 -12.19 -6.89
N ALA A 421 -2.56 -12.57 -7.74
CA ALA A 421 -2.25 -13.30 -8.98
C ALA A 421 -1.40 -12.44 -9.93
N LEU A 422 -1.72 -11.16 -10.07
CA LEU A 422 -0.93 -10.20 -10.85
C LEU A 422 0.50 -10.06 -10.33
N HIS A 423 0.69 -9.96 -9.00
CA HIS A 423 2.04 -9.90 -8.41
C HIS A 423 2.88 -11.14 -8.73
N ILE A 424 2.28 -12.34 -8.66
CA ILE A 424 2.98 -13.59 -9.02
C ILE A 424 3.34 -13.59 -10.52
N GLN A 425 2.45 -13.12 -11.40
CA GLN A 425 2.72 -13.01 -12.83
C GLN A 425 3.85 -12.02 -13.13
N ILE A 426 3.91 -10.90 -12.39
CA ILE A 426 5.00 -9.91 -12.49
C ILE A 426 6.34 -10.55 -12.12
N PHE A 427 6.45 -11.23 -10.96
CA PHE A 427 7.71 -11.85 -10.55
C PHE A 427 8.10 -13.03 -11.46
N TYR A 428 7.12 -13.79 -11.96
CA TYR A 428 7.36 -14.80 -12.97
C TYR A 428 7.92 -14.20 -14.26
N MET A 429 7.36 -13.10 -14.75
CA MET A 429 7.85 -12.41 -15.94
C MET A 429 9.29 -11.90 -15.75
N ILE A 430 9.58 -11.21 -14.65
CA ILE A 430 10.92 -10.65 -14.39
C ILE A 430 11.95 -11.78 -14.22
N SER A 431 11.64 -12.82 -13.46
CA SER A 431 12.51 -13.99 -13.34
C SER A 431 12.73 -14.69 -14.69
N SER A 432 11.71 -14.72 -15.56
CA SER A 432 11.84 -15.27 -16.92
C SER A 432 12.80 -14.45 -17.77
N ALA A 433 12.77 -13.10 -17.68
CA ALA A 433 13.73 -12.24 -18.38
C ALA A 433 15.18 -12.54 -17.94
N TRP A 434 15.40 -12.80 -16.65
CA TRP A 434 16.71 -13.17 -16.12
C TRP A 434 17.18 -14.56 -16.51
N VAL A 435 16.29 -15.55 -16.61
CA VAL A 435 16.65 -16.97 -16.79
C VAL A 435 16.66 -17.39 -18.26
N GLU A 436 15.72 -16.89 -19.06
CA GLU A 436 15.52 -17.35 -20.43
C GLU A 436 16.73 -17.01 -21.32
N SER A 437 17.10 -17.98 -22.15
CA SER A 437 18.14 -17.81 -23.18
C SER A 437 17.62 -17.13 -24.44
N LYS A 438 16.30 -17.22 -24.69
CA LYS A 438 15.63 -16.62 -25.84
C LYS A 438 14.73 -15.47 -25.37
N PRO A 439 15.05 -14.21 -25.72
CA PRO A 439 14.26 -13.04 -25.31
C PRO A 439 12.76 -13.12 -25.67
N LYS A 440 12.40 -13.85 -26.74
CA LYS A 440 11.02 -14.00 -27.23
C LYS A 440 10.05 -14.54 -26.17
N ASN A 441 10.49 -15.44 -25.29
CA ASN A 441 9.61 -16.01 -24.26
C ASN A 441 9.26 -14.97 -23.19
N ALA A 442 10.26 -14.23 -22.71
CA ALA A 442 10.05 -13.12 -21.78
C ALA A 442 9.18 -12.02 -22.40
N ILE A 443 9.43 -11.66 -23.67
CA ILE A 443 8.61 -10.66 -24.40
C ILE A 443 7.14 -11.11 -24.50
N LYS A 444 6.89 -12.40 -24.74
CA LYS A 444 5.52 -12.93 -24.74
C LYS A 444 4.84 -12.69 -23.39
N LEU A 445 5.52 -12.97 -22.28
CA LEU A 445 4.99 -12.73 -20.93
C LEU A 445 4.75 -11.24 -20.66
N ILE A 446 5.69 -10.37 -21.06
CA ILE A 446 5.53 -8.91 -20.97
C ILE A 446 4.27 -8.44 -21.70
N ASN A 447 4.03 -8.95 -22.92
CA ASN A 447 2.87 -8.57 -23.72
C ASN A 447 1.55 -9.16 -23.21
N LEU A 448 1.59 -10.25 -22.42
CA LEU A 448 0.41 -10.85 -21.80
C LEU A 448 -0.05 -10.07 -20.55
N LEU A 449 0.82 -9.30 -19.91
CA LEU A 449 0.42 -8.39 -18.83
C LEU A 449 -0.40 -7.23 -19.41
N ASN A 450 -1.70 -7.27 -19.14
CA ASN A 450 -2.63 -6.22 -19.51
C ASN A 450 -2.46 -5.03 -18.58
N ASP A 451 -2.16 -3.86 -19.14
CA ASP A 451 -1.91 -2.62 -18.41
C ASP A 451 -3.16 -2.09 -17.68
N GLY A 452 -4.35 -2.58 -18.04
CA GLY A 452 -5.60 -2.01 -17.55
C GLY A 452 -5.97 -0.74 -18.31
N GLN A 453 -7.18 -0.24 -18.09
CA GLN A 453 -7.70 0.97 -18.77
C GLN A 453 -7.58 2.25 -17.92
N MET A 454 -7.21 2.11 -16.64
CA MET A 454 -7.15 3.22 -15.68
C MET A 454 -5.70 3.52 -15.31
N LEU A 455 -5.35 4.81 -15.18
CA LEU A 455 -4.04 5.27 -14.71
C LEU A 455 -4.02 5.28 -13.17
N ASP A 456 -3.91 4.11 -12.57
CA ASP A 456 -3.88 3.91 -11.11
C ASP A 456 -2.58 3.24 -10.63
N GLU A 457 -2.50 2.93 -9.33
CA GLU A 457 -1.33 2.24 -8.76
C GLU A 457 -1.05 0.88 -9.43
N GLN A 458 -2.09 0.18 -9.90
CA GLN A 458 -1.92 -1.09 -10.58
C GLN A 458 -1.26 -0.89 -11.95
N PHE A 459 -1.72 0.10 -12.71
CA PHE A 459 -1.06 0.50 -13.96
C PHE A 459 0.40 0.86 -13.70
N TRP A 460 0.69 1.67 -12.68
CA TRP A 460 2.05 2.02 -12.29
C TRP A 460 2.92 0.79 -12.01
N LYS A 461 2.44 -0.15 -11.17
CA LYS A 461 3.15 -1.40 -10.84
C LYS A 461 3.47 -2.23 -12.08
N ILE A 462 2.52 -2.33 -13.01
CA ILE A 462 2.71 -3.08 -14.25
C ILE A 462 3.77 -2.39 -15.13
N GLN A 463 3.69 -1.07 -15.30
CA GLN A 463 4.68 -0.34 -16.11
C GLN A 463 6.09 -0.43 -15.51
N ILE A 464 6.24 -0.31 -14.19
CA ILE A 464 7.53 -0.51 -13.51
C ILE A 464 8.04 -1.95 -13.75
N ALA A 465 7.19 -2.96 -13.57
CA ALA A 465 7.57 -4.34 -13.82
C ALA A 465 8.02 -4.59 -15.27
N LYS A 466 7.32 -4.00 -16.25
CA LYS A 466 7.70 -4.05 -17.67
C LYS A 466 9.04 -3.35 -17.92
N ALA A 467 9.26 -2.19 -17.30
CA ALA A 467 10.52 -1.47 -17.38
C ALA A 467 11.69 -2.32 -16.87
N ILE A 468 11.53 -2.96 -15.70
CA ILE A 468 12.52 -3.87 -15.12
C ILE A 468 12.80 -5.03 -16.09
N ALA A 469 11.76 -5.72 -16.57
CA ALA A 469 11.94 -6.87 -17.46
C ALA A 469 12.65 -6.49 -18.77
N PHE A 470 12.32 -5.35 -19.38
CA PHE A 470 13.02 -4.85 -20.56
C PHE A 470 14.45 -4.39 -20.25
N ALA A 471 14.71 -3.81 -19.08
CA ALA A 471 16.05 -3.45 -18.65
C ALA A 471 16.94 -4.70 -18.49
N VAL A 472 16.41 -5.76 -17.88
CA VAL A 472 17.08 -7.07 -17.78
C VAL A 472 17.42 -7.64 -19.17
N LEU A 473 16.46 -7.60 -20.11
CA LEU A 473 16.70 -8.05 -21.48
C LEU A 473 17.79 -7.21 -22.17
N SER A 474 17.83 -5.89 -21.94
CA SER A 474 18.87 -5.01 -22.46
C SER A 474 20.26 -5.35 -21.90
N LEU A 475 20.37 -5.59 -20.58
CA LEU A 475 21.63 -5.91 -19.91
C LEU A 475 22.20 -7.27 -20.33
N LYS A 476 21.34 -8.26 -20.60
CA LYS A 476 21.74 -9.61 -21.02
C LYS A 476 22.06 -9.76 -22.50
N THR A 477 21.78 -8.75 -23.33
CA THR A 477 21.90 -8.85 -24.79
C THR A 477 23.20 -8.22 -25.28
N ASP A 478 24.02 -9.01 -25.97
CA ASP A 478 25.29 -8.54 -26.55
C ASP A 478 25.11 -7.78 -27.87
N LYS A 479 23.99 -7.98 -28.57
CA LYS A 479 23.70 -7.33 -29.86
C LYS A 479 23.27 -5.88 -29.64
N ALA A 480 24.06 -4.94 -30.17
CA ALA A 480 23.83 -3.50 -29.98
C ALA A 480 22.42 -3.02 -30.39
N GLU A 481 21.90 -3.49 -31.53
CA GLU A 481 20.56 -3.10 -32.01
C GLU A 481 19.44 -3.58 -31.08
N GLU A 482 19.45 -4.86 -30.69
CA GLU A 482 18.48 -5.44 -29.77
C GLU A 482 18.59 -4.79 -28.38
N LYS A 483 19.81 -4.53 -27.91
CA LYS A 483 20.08 -3.84 -26.65
C LYS A 483 19.48 -2.43 -26.62
N ALA A 484 19.67 -1.65 -27.69
CA ALA A 484 19.11 -0.31 -27.83
C ALA A 484 17.57 -0.35 -27.88
N GLN A 485 16.99 -1.31 -28.59
CA GLN A 485 15.54 -1.52 -28.65
C GLN A 485 14.96 -1.81 -27.26
N PHE A 486 15.54 -2.75 -26.50
CA PHE A 486 15.04 -3.08 -25.16
C PHE A 486 15.22 -1.91 -24.18
N LYS A 487 16.32 -1.17 -24.28
CA LYS A 487 16.51 0.06 -23.48
C LYS A 487 15.41 1.09 -23.79
N ALA A 488 15.07 1.29 -25.06
CA ALA A 488 14.00 2.19 -25.46
C ALA A 488 12.63 1.74 -24.93
N MET A 489 12.33 0.43 -24.98
CA MET A 489 11.09 -0.12 -24.42
C MET A 489 11.01 0.01 -22.89
N ALA A 490 12.13 -0.18 -22.19
CA ALA A 490 12.21 0.06 -20.75
C ALA A 490 11.96 1.55 -20.43
N GLN A 491 12.56 2.47 -21.19
CA GLN A 491 12.32 3.91 -21.04
C GLN A 491 10.87 4.28 -21.30
N GLU A 492 10.25 3.73 -22.35
CA GLU A 492 8.84 3.97 -22.66
C GLU A 492 7.93 3.52 -21.50
N ALA A 493 8.21 2.36 -20.91
CA ALA A 493 7.48 1.88 -19.74
C ALA A 493 7.69 2.79 -18.51
N LEU A 494 8.91 3.29 -18.28
CA LEU A 494 9.16 4.29 -17.22
C LEU A 494 8.39 5.59 -17.48
N ASP A 495 8.39 6.09 -18.70
CA ASP A 495 7.66 7.30 -19.08
C ASP A 495 6.15 7.12 -18.90
N ARG A 496 5.62 5.94 -19.24
CA ARG A 496 4.23 5.57 -18.94
C ARG A 496 3.95 5.49 -17.45
N SER A 497 4.86 4.94 -16.64
CA SER A 497 4.68 4.90 -15.18
C SER A 497 4.57 6.31 -14.59
N ARG A 498 5.30 7.28 -15.14
CA ARG A 498 5.27 8.70 -14.74
C ARG A 498 3.98 9.41 -15.13
N LEU A 499 3.14 8.82 -15.98
CA LEU A 499 1.79 9.33 -16.27
C LEU A 499 0.83 9.13 -15.08
N VAL A 500 1.16 8.23 -14.15
CA VAL A 500 0.38 8.06 -12.92
C VAL A 500 0.78 9.16 -11.94
N GLU A 501 -0.16 10.07 -11.67
CA GLU A 501 0.08 11.24 -10.85
C GLU A 501 0.44 10.88 -9.40
N GLY A 502 1.39 11.61 -8.80
CA GLY A 502 1.87 11.35 -7.45
C GLY A 502 2.90 10.21 -7.34
N PHE A 503 3.16 9.48 -8.44
CA PHE A 503 4.13 8.38 -8.45
C PHE A 503 5.49 8.76 -9.04
N GLY A 504 5.71 10.02 -9.42
CA GLY A 504 6.99 10.47 -9.99
C GLY A 504 8.21 10.22 -9.08
N GLU A 505 8.11 10.62 -7.81
CA GLU A 505 9.16 10.34 -6.81
C GLU A 505 9.32 8.84 -6.56
N LYS A 506 8.20 8.10 -6.51
CA LYS A 506 8.22 6.65 -6.31
C LYS A 506 8.92 5.94 -7.48
N THR A 507 8.61 6.31 -8.73
CA THR A 507 9.31 5.83 -9.92
C THR A 507 10.81 6.15 -9.84
N GLN A 508 11.20 7.33 -9.38
CA GLN A 508 12.61 7.68 -9.24
C GLN A 508 13.32 6.81 -8.18
N ARG A 509 12.66 6.53 -7.05
CA ARG A 509 13.17 5.59 -6.03
C ARG A 509 13.32 4.18 -6.59
N GLU A 510 12.37 3.68 -7.36
CA GLU A 510 12.48 2.37 -8.03
C GLU A 510 13.65 2.33 -9.01
N ILE A 511 13.88 3.39 -9.80
CA ILE A 511 15.04 3.47 -10.71
C ILE A 511 16.36 3.42 -9.92
N GLN A 512 16.41 4.04 -8.74
CA GLN A 512 17.61 4.04 -7.91
C GLN A 512 17.83 2.73 -7.15
N ALA A 513 16.74 2.08 -6.70
CA ALA A 513 16.79 0.89 -5.85
C ALA A 513 16.85 -0.43 -6.63
N GLU A 514 16.20 -0.52 -7.79
CA GLU A 514 16.17 -1.75 -8.59
C GLU A 514 17.44 -1.87 -9.44
N TYR A 515 18.14 -3.00 -9.31
CA TYR A 515 19.46 -3.21 -9.91
C TYR A 515 19.49 -3.00 -11.43
N ALA A 516 18.56 -3.58 -12.18
CA ALA A 516 18.58 -3.51 -13.64
C ALA A 516 18.27 -2.10 -14.15
N LEU A 517 17.30 -1.41 -13.54
CA LEU A 517 16.99 -0.01 -13.83
C LEU A 517 18.14 0.91 -13.45
N HIS A 518 18.73 0.72 -12.28
CA HIS A 518 19.87 1.52 -11.80
C HIS A 518 21.05 1.39 -12.79
N GLN A 519 21.46 0.17 -13.14
CA GLN A 519 22.55 -0.07 -14.08
C GLN A 519 22.30 0.53 -15.47
N LEU A 520 21.04 0.67 -15.90
CA LEU A 520 20.70 1.11 -17.25
C LEU A 520 20.41 2.61 -17.36
N PHE A 521 19.92 3.23 -16.28
CA PHE A 521 19.35 4.58 -16.27
C PHE A 521 19.84 5.49 -15.12
N ALA A 522 20.50 4.96 -14.07
CA ALA A 522 21.15 5.82 -13.11
C ALA A 522 22.29 6.57 -13.84
N THR A 523 22.18 7.89 -13.86
CA THR A 523 23.19 8.79 -14.41
C THR A 523 24.18 9.09 -13.29
N ASP A 524 25.48 8.99 -13.58
CA ASP A 524 26.54 9.54 -12.73
C ASP A 524 26.40 11.06 -12.57
#